data_AF-A0A366W6G5-F1
#
_entry.id   AF-A0A366W6G5-F1
#
_cell.length_a   1.000
_cell.length_b   1.000
_cell.length_c   1.000
_cell.angle_alpha   90.00
_cell.angle_beta   90.00
_cell.angle_gamma   90.00
#
_symmetry.space_group_name_H-M   'P 1'
#
loop_
_entity.id
_entity.type
_entity.pdbx_description
1 polymer ?
#
loop_
_entity_poly.entity_id
_entity_poly.type
_entity_poly.pdbx_seq_one_letter_code
_entity_poly.pdbx_strand_id
1 'polypeptide(L)'
;MPDVTIVYWRDMPAQVIVGRGRKGAKMPLPERFEQAIDRAAMKSGAAESDDYLAGFRKAAPYPVDGTPQEAAEAEATRIDTEFDQTRLKTLIANDGWA
;
A
#
# COMPACT_ATOMS: atom_id res chain seq x y z
N MET A 1 -5.30 9.55 -19.22
CA MET A 1 -5.55 8.68 -18.07
C MET A 1 -4.23 8.10 -17.61
N PRO A 2 -3.68 8.52 -16.46
CA PRO A 2 -2.53 7.86 -15.89
C PRO A 2 -2.93 6.49 -15.30
N ASP A 3 -1.97 5.57 -15.24
CA ASP A 3 -2.15 4.29 -14.54
C ASP A 3 -1.85 4.46 -13.06
N VAL A 4 -2.74 3.95 -12.20
CA VAL A 4 -2.53 3.77 -10.77
C VAL A 4 -1.85 2.43 -10.54
N THR A 5 -0.85 2.39 -9.68
CA THR A 5 -0.20 1.19 -9.17
C THR A 5 -0.12 1.28 -7.66
N ILE A 6 -0.69 0.31 -6.96
CA ILE A 6 -0.59 0.21 -5.51
C ILE A 6 0.58 -0.72 -5.18
N VAL A 7 1.45 -0.27 -4.28
CA VAL A 7 2.48 -1.11 -3.67
C VAL A 7 1.89 -1.73 -2.42
N TYR A 8 2.05 -3.05 -2.29
CA TYR A 8 1.67 -3.81 -1.11
C TYR A 8 2.91 -4.42 -0.47
N TRP A 9 2.88 -4.55 0.85
CA TRP A 9 3.63 -5.58 1.56
C TRP A 9 2.66 -6.70 1.91
N ARG A 10 2.88 -7.91 1.36
CA ARG A 10 1.88 -9.01 1.39
C ARG A 10 0.53 -8.51 0.86
N ASP A 11 -0.51 -8.46 1.69
CA ASP A 11 -1.83 -7.91 1.36
C ASP A 11 -2.13 -6.55 2.02
N MET A 12 -1.12 -5.94 2.65
CA MET A 12 -1.21 -4.63 3.29
C MET A 12 -0.72 -3.52 2.34
N PRO A 13 -1.54 -2.52 2.00
CA PRO A 13 -1.13 -1.48 1.07
C PRO A 13 -0.13 -0.52 1.75
N ALA A 14 0.88 -0.09 1.00
CA ALA A 14 1.98 0.74 1.48
C ALA A 14 2.07 2.10 0.78
N GLN A 15 1.84 2.14 -0.53
CA GLN A 15 2.01 3.36 -1.32
C GLN A 15 1.17 3.33 -2.60
N VAL A 16 0.70 4.51 -3.02
CA VAL A 16 0.10 4.73 -4.33
C VAL A 16 1.11 5.38 -5.26
N ILE A 17 1.26 4.86 -6.47
CA ILE A 17 2.07 5.42 -7.55
C ILE A 17 1.16 5.65 -8.75
N VAL A 18 1.20 6.85 -9.32
CA VAL A 18 0.37 7.20 -10.49
C VAL A 18 1.25 7.70 -11.63
N GLY A 19 1.13 7.08 -12.80
CA GLY A 19 1.94 7.40 -13.97
C GLY A 19 3.42 7.01 -13.83
N ARG A 20 4.28 7.57 -14.70
CA ARG A 20 5.71 7.24 -14.77
C ARG A 20 6.58 8.48 -14.95
N GLY A 21 7.86 8.35 -14.56
CA GLY A 21 8.87 9.39 -14.75
C GLY A 21 8.57 10.68 -13.97
N ARG A 22 9.07 11.81 -14.47
CA ARG A 22 8.95 13.13 -13.81
C ARG A 22 7.53 13.68 -13.71
N LYS A 23 6.59 13.13 -14.50
CA LYS A 23 5.17 13.52 -14.48
C LYS A 23 4.32 12.61 -13.61
N GLY A 24 4.90 11.55 -13.04
CA GLY A 24 4.18 10.67 -12.13
C GLY A 24 4.05 11.29 -10.73
N ALA A 25 3.02 10.89 -10.02
CA ALA A 25 2.82 11.21 -8.61
C ALA A 25 3.09 9.96 -7.76
N LYS A 26 3.60 10.17 -6.54
CA LYS A 26 3.69 9.12 -5.53
C LYS A 26 3.06 9.67 -4.27
N MET A 27 2.14 8.92 -3.68
CA MET A 27 1.46 9.30 -2.47
C MET A 27 1.70 8.24 -1.40
N PRO A 28 2.37 8.57 -0.29
CA PRO A 28 2.40 7.68 0.87
C PRO A 28 0.99 7.56 1.46
N LEU A 29 0.67 6.39 2.00
CA LEU A 29 -0.54 6.23 2.82
C LEU A 29 -0.29 6.81 4.22
N PRO A 30 -1.34 7.07 5.01
CA PRO A 30 -1.17 7.53 6.38
C PRO A 30 -0.30 6.59 7.21
N GLU A 31 0.43 7.14 8.17
CA GLU A 31 1.45 6.44 8.96
C GLU A 31 0.96 5.11 9.58
N ARG A 32 -0.34 5.02 9.89
CA ARG A 32 -0.96 3.79 10.42
C ARG A 32 -0.76 2.56 9.54
N PHE A 33 -0.59 2.72 8.23
CA PHE A 33 -0.32 1.62 7.30
C PHE A 33 1.09 1.07 7.46
N GLU A 34 2.09 1.95 7.54
CA GLU A 34 3.48 1.58 7.80
C GLU A 34 3.61 0.90 9.16
N GLN A 35 3.02 1.49 10.20
CA GLN A 35 2.97 0.86 11.54
C GLN A 35 2.29 -0.50 11.53
N ALA A 36 1.26 -0.71 10.71
CA ALA A 36 0.56 -1.98 10.60
C ALA A 36 1.43 -3.04 9.89
N ILE A 37 2.13 -2.66 8.82
CA ILE A 37 3.11 -3.51 8.13
C ILE A 37 4.22 -3.92 9.09
N ASP A 38 4.81 -2.97 9.82
CA ASP A 38 5.89 -3.26 10.76
C ASP A 38 5.43 -4.21 11.87
N ARG A 39 4.22 -4.00 12.42
CA ARG A 39 3.65 -4.92 13.42
C ARG A 39 3.45 -6.33 12.87
N ALA A 40 2.95 -6.46 11.64
CA ALA A 40 2.77 -7.76 11.00
C ALA A 40 4.10 -8.44 10.68
N ALA A 41 5.10 -7.68 10.22
CA ALA A 41 6.44 -8.16 9.95
C ALA A 41 7.15 -8.62 11.22
N MET A 42 7.07 -7.84 12.31
CA MET A 42 7.63 -8.21 13.61
C MET A 42 6.96 -9.46 14.18
N LYS A 43 5.62 -9.52 14.14
CA LYS A 43 4.86 -10.68 14.66
C LYS A 43 5.19 -11.97 13.92
N SER A 44 5.38 -11.90 12.61
CA SER A 44 5.68 -13.06 11.77
C SER A 44 7.17 -13.43 11.72
N GLY A 45 8.05 -12.64 12.35
CA GLY A 45 9.50 -12.79 12.25
C GLY A 45 10.09 -12.30 10.92
N ALA A 46 9.25 -11.84 9.98
CA ALA A 46 9.70 -11.37 8.68
C ALA A 46 10.63 -10.15 8.77
N ALA A 47 10.46 -9.29 9.78
CA ALA A 47 11.24 -8.06 9.97
C ALA A 47 12.75 -8.30 10.11
N GLU A 48 13.18 -9.47 10.56
CA GLU A 48 14.59 -9.82 10.77
C GLU A 48 15.17 -10.68 9.63
N SER A 49 14.43 -10.83 8.53
CA SER A 49 14.76 -11.73 7.43
C SER A 49 14.53 -11.07 6.07
N ASP A 50 14.95 -11.77 5.01
CA ASP A 50 14.71 -11.34 3.63
C ASP A 50 13.20 -11.29 3.28
N ASP A 51 12.34 -11.94 4.08
CA ASP A 51 10.89 -11.96 3.88
C ASP A 51 10.26 -10.57 3.97
N TYR A 52 10.86 -9.64 4.72
CA TYR A 52 10.37 -8.26 4.76
C TYR A 52 10.43 -7.63 3.37
N LEU A 53 11.58 -7.71 2.70
CA LEU A 53 11.76 -7.15 1.36
C LEU A 53 11.02 -7.99 0.30
N ALA A 54 11.02 -9.31 0.43
CA ALA A 54 10.32 -10.22 -0.48
C ALA A 54 8.79 -10.05 -0.43
N GLY A 55 8.25 -9.56 0.68
CA GLY A 55 6.83 -9.27 0.84
C GLY A 55 6.34 -8.11 -0.05
N PHE A 56 7.23 -7.24 -0.54
CA PHE A 56 6.82 -6.10 -1.36
C PHE A 56 6.49 -6.49 -2.80
N ARG A 57 5.29 -6.11 -3.25
CA ARG A 57 4.82 -6.31 -4.62
C ARG A 57 4.05 -5.10 -5.14
N LYS A 58 4.06 -4.90 -6.46
CA LYS A 58 3.19 -3.94 -7.15
C LYS A 58 1.97 -4.69 -7.68
N ALA A 59 0.78 -4.18 -7.40
CA ALA A 59 -0.44 -4.68 -8.03
C ALA A 59 -0.46 -4.38 -9.53
N ALA A 60 -1.31 -5.07 -10.26
CA ALA A 60 -1.54 -4.79 -11.68
C ALA A 60 -2.01 -3.33 -11.84
N PRO A 61 -1.37 -2.54 -12.71
CA PRO A 61 -1.76 -1.16 -12.92
C PRO A 61 -3.15 -1.10 -13.56
N TYR A 62 -3.91 -0.06 -13.22
CA TYR A 62 -5.20 0.19 -13.83
C TYR A 62 -5.38 1.69 -14.14
N PRO A 63 -6.05 2.03 -15.25
CA PRO A 63 -6.18 3.42 -15.67
C PRO A 63 -7.26 4.14 -14.86
N VAL A 64 -7.02 5.42 -14.56
CA VAL A 64 -8.01 6.33 -13.96
C VAL A 64 -8.04 7.67 -14.69
N ASP A 65 -9.14 8.39 -14.55
CA ASP A 65 -9.28 9.76 -15.04
C ASP A 65 -8.59 10.77 -14.12
N GLY A 66 -8.39 11.99 -14.63
CA GLY A 66 -7.77 13.09 -13.91
C GLY A 66 -6.25 13.20 -14.07
N THR A 67 -5.67 14.14 -13.33
CA THR A 67 -4.22 14.32 -13.27
C THR A 67 -3.58 13.28 -12.35
N PRO A 68 -2.26 12.98 -12.50
CA PRO A 68 -1.58 12.04 -11.62
C PRO A 68 -1.71 12.36 -10.13
N GLN A 69 -1.74 13.65 -9.78
CA GLN A 69 -1.84 14.11 -8.40
C GLN A 69 -3.25 13.87 -7.83
N GLU A 70 -4.30 14.31 -8.54
CA GLU A 70 -5.70 14.09 -8.13
C GLU A 70 -6.00 12.59 -8.00
N ALA A 71 -5.54 11.79 -8.97
CA ALA A 71 -5.68 10.34 -8.94
C ALA A 71 -4.96 9.71 -7.74
N ALA A 72 -3.76 10.17 -7.38
CA ALA A 72 -3.02 9.64 -6.25
C ALA A 72 -3.70 9.98 -4.90
N GLU A 73 -4.24 11.19 -4.76
CA GLU A 73 -4.96 11.66 -3.57
C GLU A 73 -6.30 10.93 -3.39
N ALA A 74 -7.07 10.80 -4.48
CA ALA A 74 -8.33 10.06 -4.47
C ALA A 74 -8.11 8.60 -4.09
N GLU A 75 -7.08 7.98 -4.67
CA GLU A 75 -6.77 6.58 -4.41
C GLU A 75 -6.23 6.34 -2.99
N ALA A 76 -5.37 7.23 -2.48
CA ALA A 76 -4.91 7.15 -1.10
C ALA A 76 -6.09 7.28 -0.13
N THR A 77 -7.04 8.18 -0.40
CA THR A 77 -8.27 8.34 0.40
C THR A 77 -9.17 7.11 0.35
N ARG A 78 -9.33 6.50 -0.83
CA ARG A 78 -10.08 5.26 -1.01
C ARG A 78 -9.48 4.13 -0.19
N ILE A 79 -8.16 3.92 -0.31
CA ILE A 79 -7.43 2.90 0.46
C ILE A 79 -7.54 3.19 1.96
N ASP A 80 -7.39 4.44 2.38
CA ASP A 80 -7.52 4.85 3.78
C ASP A 80 -8.87 4.46 4.38
N THR A 81 -9.93 4.61 3.58
CA THR A 81 -11.31 4.30 3.96
C THR A 81 -11.58 2.78 3.96
N GLU A 82 -11.07 2.05 2.95
CA GLU A 82 -11.29 0.60 2.81
C GLU A 82 -10.45 -0.26 3.76
N PHE A 83 -9.29 0.25 4.17
CA PHE A 83 -8.41 -0.38 5.15
C PHE A 83 -8.50 0.39 6.47
N ASP A 84 -9.70 0.32 7.04
CA ASP A 84 -9.98 0.87 8.35
C ASP A 84 -9.18 0.15 9.46
N GLN A 85 -9.32 0.66 10.69
CA GLN A 85 -8.61 0.10 11.84
C GLN A 85 -8.90 -1.39 12.06
N THR A 86 -10.14 -1.83 11.81
CA THR A 86 -10.55 -3.22 12.02
C THR A 86 -9.87 -4.13 11.02
N ARG A 87 -9.88 -3.77 9.74
CA ARG A 87 -9.24 -4.54 8.68
C ARG A 87 -7.73 -4.61 8.85
N LEU A 88 -7.08 -3.50 9.20
CA LEU A 88 -5.64 -3.50 9.48
C LEU A 88 -5.30 -4.42 10.67
N LYS A 89 -6.11 -4.41 11.73
CA LYS A 89 -5.94 -5.34 12.87
C LYS A 89 -6.07 -6.80 12.44
N THR A 90 -7.03 -7.13 11.58
CA THR A 90 -7.20 -8.49 11.03
C THR A 90 -5.98 -8.90 10.23
N LEU A 91 -5.46 -8.03 9.35
CA LEU A 91 -4.25 -8.31 8.58
C LEU A 91 -3.04 -8.51 9.50
N ILE A 92 -2.85 -7.68 10.53
CA ILE A 92 -1.78 -7.89 11.52
C ILE A 92 -1.93 -9.24 12.23
N ALA A 93 -3.15 -9.60 12.64
CA ALA A 93 -3.44 -10.89 13.28
C ALA A 93 -3.13 -12.08 12.35
N ASN A 94 -3.22 -11.89 11.04
CA ASN A 94 -2.91 -12.87 10.00
C ASN A 94 -1.53 -12.65 9.35
N ASP A 95 -0.60 -12.02 10.05
CA ASP A 95 0.78 -11.84 9.59
C ASP A 95 0.89 -11.06 8.26
N GLY A 96 -0.09 -10.21 7.94
CA GLY A 96 -0.15 -9.40 6.73
C GLY A 96 -0.86 -10.06 5.55
N TRP A 97 -1.50 -11.22 5.75
CA TRP A 97 -2.26 -11.95 4.73
C TRP A 97 -3.78 -11.79 4.92
N ALA A 98 -4.52 -11.68 3.81
CA ALA A 98 -5.98 -11.55 3.79
C ALA A 98 -6.72 -12.90 3.83
#